data_AF-A0A1I5DUS6-F1
#
_entry.id   AF-A0A1I5DUS6-F1
#
_cell.length_a   1.000
_cell.length_b   1.000
_cell.length_c   1.000
_cell.angle_alpha   90.00
_cell.angle_beta   90.00
_cell.angle_gamma   90.00
#
_symmetry.space_group_name_H-M   'P 1'
#
loop_
_entity.id
_entity.type
_entity.pdbx_description
1 polymer ?
#
loop_
_entity_poly.entity_id
_entity_poly.type
_entity_poly.pdbx_seq_one_letter_code
_entity_poly.pdbx_strand_id
1 'polypeptide(L)'
;MTDKTIARIRKFTEDRDWDQFHAPVHLAKSIVIEAAELLECFQWDNDKYDVEHVKEELADVMVYCQNLADKLGVDPDEIINKKMDQNEAKYPVEKAKGKADKYDQL
;
A
#
# COMPACT_ATOMS: atom_id res chain seq x y z
N MET A 1 8.55 6.74 -0.91
CA MET A 1 8.68 7.03 0.55
C MET A 1 10.06 7.67 0.78
N THR A 2 10.29 8.55 1.76
CA THR A 2 11.64 9.15 1.92
C THR A 2 12.68 8.10 2.30
N ASP A 3 13.92 8.25 1.83
CA ASP A 3 15.04 7.36 2.16
C ASP A 3 15.23 7.19 3.68
N LYS A 4 15.03 8.27 4.44
CA LYS A 4 15.11 8.25 5.90
C LYS A 4 14.07 7.32 6.53
N THR A 5 12.84 7.31 5.99
CA THR A 5 11.77 6.43 6.49
C THR A 5 12.04 4.99 6.10
N ILE A 6 12.46 4.74 4.85
CA ILE A 6 12.80 3.39 4.37
C ILE A 6 13.94 2.80 5.21
N ALA A 7 15.00 3.57 5.46
CA ALA A 7 16.10 3.15 6.32
C ALA A 7 15.65 2.82 7.75
N ARG A 8 14.68 3.58 8.30
CA ARG A 8 14.10 3.29 9.62
C ARG A 8 13.35 1.95 9.63
N ILE A 9 12.58 1.64 8.57
CA ILE A 9 11.86 0.37 8.43
C ILE A 9 12.86 -0.79 8.36
N ARG A 10 13.85 -0.70 7.47
CA ARG A 10 14.90 -1.72 7.32
C ARG A 10 15.63 -1.97 8.64
N LYS A 11 16.06 -0.90 9.31
CA LYS A 11 16.70 -0.99 10.61
C LYS A 11 15.81 -1.67 11.65
N PHE A 12 14.51 -1.38 11.68
CA PHE A 12 13.59 -2.03 12.61
C PHE A 12 13.51 -3.55 12.40
N THR A 13 13.48 -3.99 11.15
CA THR A 13 13.47 -5.41 10.75
C THR A 13 14.81 -6.07 11.07
N GLU A 14 15.93 -5.44 10.72
CA GLU A 14 17.29 -5.94 10.97
C GLU A 14 17.60 -6.07 12.46
N ASP A 15 17.28 -5.05 13.26
CA ASP A 15 17.52 -5.04 14.72
C ASP A 15 16.79 -6.19 15.44
N ARG A 16 15.78 -6.79 14.82
CA ARG A 16 14.98 -7.90 15.37
C ARG A 16 15.27 -9.24 14.69
N ASP A 17 16.18 -9.26 13.71
CA ASP A 17 16.43 -10.43 12.87
C ASP A 17 15.14 -10.96 12.20
N TRP A 18 14.23 -10.06 11.83
CA TRP A 18 12.92 -10.44 11.28
C TRP A 18 12.93 -10.71 9.78
N ASP A 19 14.02 -10.39 9.07
CA ASP A 19 14.12 -10.66 7.63
C ASP A 19 13.94 -12.16 7.29
N GLN A 20 14.26 -13.06 8.22
CA GLN A 20 14.04 -14.50 8.08
C GLN A 20 12.55 -14.89 7.93
N PHE A 21 11.63 -14.06 8.46
CA PHE A 21 10.19 -14.29 8.35
C PHE A 21 9.56 -13.57 7.15
N HIS A 22 10.29 -12.66 6.52
CA HIS A 22 9.85 -11.79 5.43
C HIS A 22 9.91 -12.48 4.05
N ALA A 23 9.49 -13.74 3.93
CA ALA A 23 9.29 -14.34 2.61
C ALA A 23 8.20 -13.55 1.84
N PRO A 24 8.29 -13.39 0.50
CA PRO A 24 7.31 -12.60 -0.26
C PRO A 24 5.85 -13.00 0.00
N VAL A 25 5.59 -14.30 0.15
CA VAL A 25 4.25 -14.83 0.47
C VAL A 25 3.77 -14.45 1.87
N HIS A 26 4.66 -14.27 2.84
CA HIS A 26 4.29 -13.83 4.19
C HIS A 26 3.97 -12.35 4.21
N LEU A 27 4.81 -11.53 3.56
CA LEU A 27 4.58 -10.09 3.43
C LEU A 27 3.28 -9.80 2.67
N ALA A 28 2.98 -10.55 1.60
CA ALA A 28 1.71 -10.42 0.89
C ALA A 28 0.50 -10.74 1.79
N LYS A 29 0.62 -11.72 2.70
CA LYS A 29 -0.43 -11.99 3.70
C LYS A 29 -0.56 -10.86 4.70
N SER A 30 0.55 -10.34 5.23
CA SER A 30 0.55 -9.19 6.14
C SER A 30 -0.14 -7.98 5.51
N ILE A 31 0.16 -7.64 4.24
CA ILE A 31 -0.53 -6.55 3.53
C ILE A 31 -2.05 -6.73 3.54
N VAL A 32 -2.54 -7.94 3.31
CA VAL A 32 -3.99 -8.21 3.31
C VAL A 32 -4.59 -8.13 4.71
N ILE A 33 -3.85 -8.56 5.74
CA ILE A 33 -4.28 -8.47 7.14
C ILE A 33 -4.43 -6.99 7.53
N GLU A 34 -3.39 -6.17 7.34
CA GLU A 34 -3.46 -4.74 7.72
C GLU A 34 -4.46 -3.97 6.84
N ALA A 35 -4.65 -4.39 5.58
CA ALA A 35 -5.72 -3.81 4.75
C ALA A 35 -7.12 -4.16 5.28
N ALA A 36 -7.29 -5.29 5.95
CA ALA A 36 -8.54 -5.65 6.60
C ALA A 36 -8.73 -4.88 7.92
N GLU A 37 -7.66 -4.63 8.69
CA GLU A 37 -7.70 -3.78 9.89
C GLU A 37 -8.03 -2.31 9.50
N LEU A 38 -7.42 -1.81 8.41
CA LEU A 38 -7.78 -0.53 7.82
C LEU A 38 -9.27 -0.48 7.39
N LEU A 39 -9.80 -1.57 6.85
CA LEU A 39 -11.22 -1.65 6.49
C LEU A 39 -12.12 -1.66 7.73
N GLU A 40 -11.71 -2.33 8.81
CA GLU A 40 -12.45 -2.42 10.07
C GLU A 40 -12.71 -1.03 10.69
N CYS A 41 -11.78 -0.08 10.50
CA CYS A 41 -11.94 1.31 10.92
C CYS A 41 -13.24 1.98 10.41
N PHE A 42 -13.82 1.47 9.32
CA PHE A 42 -15.02 2.00 8.69
C PHE A 42 -16.21 1.02 8.76
N GLN A 43 -16.09 -0.12 9.45
CA GLN A 43 -17.08 -1.21 9.40
C GLN A 43 -18.47 -0.80 9.90
N TRP A 44 -18.54 0.06 10.92
CA TRP A 44 -19.79 0.36 11.64
C TRP A 44 -20.35 1.76 11.38
N ASP A 45 -19.52 2.70 10.92
CA ASP A 45 -19.93 4.07 10.63
C ASP A 45 -19.02 4.65 9.52
N ASN A 46 -19.63 5.20 8.47
CA ASN A 46 -18.91 5.78 7.35
C ASN A 46 -18.43 7.22 7.63
N ASP A 47 -19.09 7.91 8.56
CA ASP A 47 -18.88 9.34 8.82
C ASP A 47 -18.15 9.58 10.15
N LYS A 48 -18.17 8.61 11.07
CA LYS A 48 -17.48 8.66 12.37
C LYS A 48 -16.50 7.51 12.52
N TYR A 49 -15.27 7.76 12.10
CA TYR A 49 -14.15 6.84 12.28
C TYR A 49 -13.04 7.50 13.13
N ASP A 50 -12.24 6.67 13.80
CA ASP A 50 -11.06 7.13 14.52
C ASP A 50 -9.95 7.44 13.51
N VAL A 51 -9.69 8.73 13.30
CA VAL A 51 -8.69 9.21 12.34
C VAL A 51 -7.27 8.76 12.71
N GLU A 52 -6.96 8.63 14.00
CA GLU A 52 -5.62 8.18 14.40
C GLU A 52 -5.47 6.69 14.13
N HIS A 53 -6.48 5.89 14.44
CA HIS A 53 -6.45 4.46 14.13
C HIS A 53 -6.35 4.19 12.62
N VAL A 54 -7.11 4.93 11.78
CA VAL A 54 -6.97 4.85 10.31
C VAL A 54 -5.54 5.15 9.84
N LYS A 55 -4.86 6.12 10.45
CA LYS A 55 -3.48 6.45 10.10
C LYS A 55 -2.50 5.35 10.49
N GLU A 56 -2.72 4.70 11.62
CA GLU A 56 -1.92 3.55 12.09
C GLU A 56 -2.05 2.40 11.08
N GLU A 57 -3.27 1.97 10.78
CA GLU A 57 -3.48 0.84 9.85
C GLU A 57 -3.03 1.14 8.42
N LEU A 58 -3.24 2.37 7.94
CA LEU A 58 -2.71 2.80 6.65
C LEU A 58 -1.18 2.78 6.64
N ALA A 59 -0.53 3.19 7.74
CA ALA A 59 0.91 3.15 7.85
C ALA A 59 1.42 1.70 7.82
N ASP A 60 0.75 0.77 8.49
CA ASP A 60 1.15 -0.64 8.51
C ASP A 60 1.03 -1.29 7.13
N VAL A 61 -0.06 -1.02 6.39
CA VAL A 61 -0.17 -1.42 4.96
C VAL A 61 1.03 -0.90 4.15
N MET A 62 1.40 0.38 4.32
CA MET A 62 2.53 0.99 3.60
C MET A 62 3.88 0.37 4.00
N VAL A 63 4.08 0.06 5.28
CA VAL A 63 5.31 -0.57 5.79
C VAL A 63 5.47 -1.97 5.21
N TYR A 64 4.43 -2.80 5.19
CA TYR A 64 4.54 -4.12 4.59
C TYR A 64 4.68 -4.08 3.06
N CYS A 65 4.06 -3.11 2.38
CA CYS A 65 4.31 -2.86 0.96
C CYS A 65 5.79 -2.53 0.71
N GLN A 66 6.40 -1.68 1.54
CA GLN A 66 7.81 -1.34 1.43
C GLN A 66 8.71 -2.56 1.70
N ASN A 67 8.42 -3.34 2.74
CA ASN A 67 9.16 -4.58 3.04
C ASN A 67 9.08 -5.57 1.88
N LEU A 68 7.92 -5.68 1.23
CA LEU A 68 7.75 -6.54 0.06
C LEU A 68 8.54 -6.03 -1.15
N ALA A 69 8.53 -4.72 -1.40
CA ALA A 69 9.34 -4.11 -2.45
C ALA A 69 10.84 -4.40 -2.24
N ASP A 70 11.32 -4.22 -1.01
CA ASP A 70 12.70 -4.54 -0.63
C ASP A 70 13.02 -6.02 -0.86
N LYS A 71 12.12 -6.93 -0.47
CA LYS A 71 12.32 -8.38 -0.66
C LYS A 71 12.31 -8.81 -2.12
N LEU A 72 11.53 -8.12 -2.96
CA LEU A 72 11.48 -8.35 -4.40
C LEU A 72 12.60 -7.64 -5.17
N GLY A 73 13.35 -6.76 -4.51
CA GLY A 73 14.41 -5.97 -5.14
C GLY A 73 13.89 -4.95 -6.16
N VAL A 74 12.71 -4.38 -5.91
CA VAL A 74 12.07 -3.40 -6.79
C VAL A 74 11.99 -2.02 -6.13
N ASP A 75 12.10 -0.96 -6.93
CA ASP A 75 11.84 0.41 -6.49
C ASP A 75 10.33 0.67 -6.49
N PRO A 76 9.70 1.00 -5.34
CA PRO A 76 8.30 1.38 -5.26
C PRO A 76 7.91 2.52 -6.22
N ASP A 77 8.76 3.54 -6.36
CA ASP A 77 8.44 4.70 -7.19
C ASP A 77 8.44 4.28 -8.67
N GLU A 78 9.37 3.43 -9.10
CA GLU A 78 9.39 2.91 -10.48
C GLU A 78 8.12 2.09 -10.80
N ILE A 79 7.77 1.12 -9.95
CA ILE A 79 6.62 0.25 -10.22
C ILE A 79 5.29 0.99 -10.14
N ILE A 80 5.18 2.00 -9.27
CA ILE A 80 3.99 2.85 -9.14
C ILE A 80 3.87 3.74 -10.37
N ASN A 81 4.92 4.45 -10.78
CA ASN A 81 4.85 5.34 -11.95
C ASN A 81 4.50 4.56 -13.22
N LYS A 82 5.14 3.41 -13.45
CA LYS A 82 4.79 2.52 -14.56
C LYS A 82 3.33 2.08 -14.52
N LYS A 83 2.78 1.82 -13.33
CA LYS A 83 1.36 1.47 -13.15
C LYS A 83 0.45 2.68 -13.40
N MET A 84 0.87 3.87 -13.01
CA MET A 84 0.13 5.12 -13.25
C MET A 84 0.06 5.46 -14.74
N ASP A 85 1.15 5.33 -15.50
CA ASP A 85 1.14 5.50 -16.96
C ASP A 85 0.08 4.61 -17.64
N GLN A 86 -0.01 3.35 -17.18
CA GLN A 86 -1.02 2.41 -17.67
C GLN A 86 -2.45 2.80 -17.25
N ASN A 87 -2.62 3.34 -16.04
CA ASN A 87 -3.93 3.77 -15.55
C ASN A 87 -4.39 5.03 -16.30
N GLU A 88 -3.50 6.00 -16.55
CA GLU A 88 -3.81 7.20 -17.33
C GLU A 88 -4.21 6.87 -18.77
N ALA A 89 -3.51 5.92 -19.40
CA ALA A 89 -3.88 5.43 -20.73
C ALA A 89 -5.24 4.70 -20.73
N LYS A 90 -5.58 3.97 -19.65
CA LYS A 90 -6.86 3.26 -19.51
C LYS A 90 -8.02 4.19 -19.16
N TYR A 91 -7.75 5.27 -18.42
CA TYR A 91 -8.76 6.21 -17.93
C TYR A 91 -8.46 7.65 -18.40
N PRO A 92 -8.59 7.95 -19.72
CA PRO A 92 -8.38 9.32 -20.20
C PRO A 92 -9.33 10.30 -19.53
N VAL A 93 -8.84 11.50 -19.18
CA VAL A 93 -9.60 12.54 -18.46
C VAL A 93 -10.96 12.81 -19.12
N GLU A 94 -10.97 12.97 -20.44
CA GLU A 94 -12.19 13.29 -21.21
C GLU A 94 -13.30 12.23 -21.08
N LYS A 95 -12.94 10.99 -20.76
CA LYS A 95 -13.89 9.88 -20.61
C LYS A 95 -14.21 9.57 -19.16
N ALA A 96 -13.21 9.64 -18.29
CA ALA A 96 -13.27 9.16 -16.91
C ALA A 96 -13.64 10.24 -15.87
N LYS A 97 -13.55 11.53 -16.21
CA LYS A 97 -13.76 12.61 -15.23
C LYS A 97 -15.18 12.55 -14.63
N GLY A 98 -15.26 12.39 -13.32
CA GLY A 98 -16.52 12.33 -12.58
C GLY A 98 -17.29 11.01 -12.73
N LYS A 99 -16.69 9.99 -13.35
CA LYS A 99 -17.28 8.66 -13.53
C LYS A 99 -16.45 7.61 -12.80
N ALA A 100 -17.14 6.63 -12.22
CA ALA A 100 -16.51 5.48 -11.58
C ALA A 100 -16.64 4.19 -12.43
N ASP A 101 -17.16 4.32 -13.66
CA ASP A 101 -17.30 3.21 -14.59
C ASP A 101 -15.94 2.59 -14.90
N LYS A 102 -15.88 1.27 -15.07
CA LYS A 102 -14.64 0.62 -15.50
C LYS A 102 -14.26 1.08 -16.90
N TYR A 103 -12.96 1.03 -17.22
CA TYR A 103 -12.42 1.52 -18.50
C TYR A 103 -13.04 0.86 -19.75
N ASP A 104 -13.58 -0.35 -19.63
CA ASP A 104 -14.31 -1.06 -20.68
C ASP A 104 -15.75 -0.53 -20.88
N GLN A 105 -16.20 0.38 -20.02
CA GLN A 105 -17.52 1.00 -19.98
C GLN A 105 -17.46 2.54 -20.11
N LEU A 106 -16.28 3.12 -20.42
CA LEU A 106 -16.03 4.57 -20.51
C LEU A 106 -16.26 5.22 -21.88
#